data_AF-A0A3M6XGL7-F1
#
_entry.id   AF-A0A3M6XGL7-F1
#
_cell.length_a   1.000
_cell.length_b   1.000
_cell.length_c   1.000
_cell.angle_alpha   90.00
_cell.angle_beta   90.00
_cell.angle_gamma   90.00
#
_symmetry.space_group_name_H-M   'P 1'
#
loop_
_entity.id
_entity.type
_entity.pdbx_description
1 polymer ?
#
loop_
_entity_poly.entity_id
_entity_poly.type
_entity_poly.pdbx_seq_one_letter_code
_entity_poly.pdbx_strand_id
1 'polypeptide(L)'
;MFSSRSTSTAARFLSSNPPITASLRNKSFNQPTFARSFHASSANMVMKVFFDCTWEGPQATVDASGKVTSTDKEIKERSGRINFELFDDVVPKTAENFRALCTGEKGFGYQGSKFHRVIPEFMLQGGDFTRGNGTGGKSIYGEKFPDENFKLAHNKPFLLSMANAGPNTNGSQFFVTTVVTSWLDG
;
A
#
# COMPACT_ATOMS: atom_id res chain seq x y z
N MET A 1 -4.46 -11.04 13.08
CA MET A 1 -3.92 -9.70 13.40
C MET A 1 -2.88 -9.35 12.33
N PHE A 2 -2.73 -8.09 11.89
CA PHE A 2 -1.79 -7.77 10.79
C PHE A 2 -0.43 -7.26 11.28
N SER A 3 0.65 -7.64 10.59
CA SER A 3 1.90 -6.89 10.58
C SER A 3 2.12 -6.38 9.16
N SER A 4 2.05 -5.07 8.96
CA SER A 4 2.28 -4.44 7.66
C SER A 4 3.73 -3.98 7.54
N ARG A 5 4.35 -4.20 6.38
CA ARG A 5 5.69 -3.69 6.06
C ARG A 5 5.73 -3.27 4.59
N SER A 6 6.55 -2.28 4.26
CA SER A 6 6.84 -1.89 2.88
C SER A 6 8.23 -2.37 2.50
N THR A 7 8.37 -3.01 1.35
CA THR A 7 9.68 -3.17 0.71
C THR A 7 9.99 -1.88 -0.03
N SER A 8 10.62 -0.93 0.65
CA SER A 8 11.38 0.09 -0.07
C SER A 8 12.63 -0.59 -0.59
N THR A 9 12.71 -0.83 -1.89
CA THR A 9 14.00 -1.12 -2.55
C THR A 9 14.82 0.17 -2.53
N ALA A 10 15.29 0.54 -1.33
CA ALA A 10 16.33 1.53 -1.18
C ALA A 10 17.62 0.85 -1.64
N ALA A 11 18.03 1.13 -2.88
CA ALA A 11 19.40 0.90 -3.31
C ALA A 11 20.32 1.72 -2.40
N ARG A 12 20.79 1.09 -1.31
CA ARG A 12 21.92 1.58 -0.50
C ARG A 12 23.15 1.57 -1.39
N PHE A 13 23.41 2.66 -2.10
CA PHE A 13 24.74 2.93 -2.62
C PHE A 13 25.64 3.31 -1.44
N LEU A 14 26.48 2.36 -1.02
CA LEU A 14 27.64 2.64 -0.18
C LEU A 14 28.59 3.54 -0.98
N SER A 15 28.54 4.84 -0.74
CA SER A 15 29.58 5.78 -1.19
C SER A 15 30.68 5.82 -0.13
N SER A 16 31.64 4.90 -0.21
CA SER A 16 32.95 5.09 0.41
C SER A 16 33.77 6.05 -0.46
N ASN A 17 34.05 7.26 0.03
CA ASN A 17 35.09 8.12 -0.54
C ASN A 17 36.13 8.46 0.55
N PRO A 18 37.44 8.37 0.25
CA PRO A 18 38.51 8.76 1.16
C PRO A 18 38.76 10.29 1.11
N PRO A 19 39.44 10.89 2.11
CA PRO A 19 39.82 12.29 2.04
C PRO A 19 41.15 12.44 1.29
N ILE A 20 41.15 13.19 0.19
CA ILE A 20 42.38 13.75 -0.39
C ILE A 20 42.25 15.28 -0.37
N THR A 21 43.23 15.88 0.28
CA THR A 21 43.53 17.29 0.42
C THR A 21 43.71 17.98 -0.94
N ALA A 22 43.21 19.21 -1.09
CA ALA A 22 43.60 20.07 -2.20
C ALA A 22 43.75 21.53 -1.74
N SER A 23 44.96 22.04 -1.97
CA SER A 23 45.42 23.42 -1.86
C SER A 23 45.25 24.14 -3.21
N LEU A 24 44.87 25.42 -3.13
CA LEU A 24 45.14 26.56 -4.03
C LEU A 24 44.91 26.44 -5.56
N ARG A 25 44.10 27.39 -6.08
CA ARG A 25 44.48 28.50 -7.01
C ARG A 25 43.55 28.67 -8.21
N ASN A 26 43.17 29.94 -8.46
CA ASN A 26 42.44 30.51 -9.59
C ASN A 26 42.86 30.02 -10.99
N LYS A 27 41.88 29.86 -11.89
CA LYS A 27 41.83 30.52 -13.21
C LYS A 27 40.45 30.37 -13.88
N SER A 28 39.97 31.46 -14.46
CA SER A 28 38.80 31.56 -15.33
C SER A 28 38.96 30.70 -16.59
N PHE A 29 37.92 29.98 -16.99
CA PHE A 29 37.68 29.58 -18.39
C PHE A 29 36.18 29.36 -18.66
N ASN A 30 35.73 29.93 -19.76
CA ASN A 30 34.36 29.95 -20.29
C ASN A 30 34.04 28.61 -21.00
N GLN A 31 32.99 27.87 -20.61
CA GLN A 31 32.30 26.87 -21.47
C GLN A 31 30.87 26.60 -20.97
N PRO A 32 29.90 26.33 -21.86
CA PRO A 32 28.52 26.08 -21.47
C PRO A 32 28.43 24.67 -20.87
N THR A 33 28.18 24.57 -19.58
CA THR A 33 27.79 23.30 -18.99
C THR A 33 26.39 22.99 -19.50
N PHE A 34 26.30 22.09 -20.49
CA PHE A 34 25.09 21.36 -20.76
C PHE A 34 24.61 20.78 -19.42
N ALA A 35 23.58 21.41 -18.84
CA ALA A 35 22.85 20.83 -17.73
C ALA A 35 22.24 19.55 -18.28
N ARG A 36 22.93 18.42 -18.06
CA ARG A 36 22.30 17.11 -18.22
C ARG A 36 21.29 17.02 -17.09
N SER A 37 20.06 17.42 -17.42
CA SER A 37 18.87 17.02 -16.69
C SER A 37 18.92 15.50 -16.60
N PHE A 38 19.22 14.98 -15.42
CA PHE A 38 18.94 13.58 -15.15
C PHE A 38 17.42 13.46 -15.16
N HIS A 39 16.85 13.10 -16.31
CA HIS A 39 15.57 12.45 -16.33
C HIS A 39 15.78 11.17 -15.52
N ALA A 40 15.28 11.14 -14.28
CA ALA A 40 15.00 9.87 -13.64
C ALA A 40 14.12 9.12 -14.65
N SER A 41 14.63 8.01 -15.19
CA SER A 41 13.83 7.19 -16.08
C SER A 41 12.58 6.80 -15.31
N SER A 42 11.41 7.03 -15.91
CA SER A 42 10.10 6.57 -15.48
C SER A 42 10.05 5.04 -15.48
N ALA A 43 10.87 4.39 -14.66
CA ALA A 43 10.63 3.02 -14.26
C ALA A 43 9.44 3.12 -13.31
N ASN A 44 8.27 2.68 -13.78
CA ASN A 44 7.03 2.52 -13.02
C ASN A 44 7.35 2.17 -11.56
N MET A 45 7.33 3.16 -10.66
CA MET A 45 7.62 2.96 -9.24
C MET A 45 6.37 2.39 -8.56
N VAL A 46 5.92 1.22 -9.02
CA VAL A 46 4.83 0.51 -8.36
C VAL A 46 5.24 0.26 -6.91
N MET A 47 4.64 1.01 -5.98
CA MET A 47 4.95 0.89 -4.57
C MET A 47 4.40 -0.45 -4.09
N LYS A 48 5.31 -1.37 -3.76
CA LYS A 48 4.95 -2.70 -3.27
C LYS A 48 4.90 -2.69 -1.75
N VAL A 49 3.71 -2.93 -1.22
CA VAL A 49 3.48 -3.09 0.22
C VAL A 49 2.88 -4.45 0.48
N PHE A 50 3.12 -5.01 1.66
CA PHE A 50 2.56 -6.31 2.00
C PHE A 50 2.03 -6.35 3.42
N PHE A 51 1.04 -7.21 3.61
CA PHE A 51 0.50 -7.55 4.91
C PHE A 51 0.85 -9.00 5.22
N ASP A 52 1.51 -9.19 6.36
CA ASP A 52 1.55 -10.49 7.03
C ASP A 52 0.27 -10.60 7.86
N CYS A 53 -0.61 -11.50 7.43
CA CYS A 53 -1.93 -11.72 8.00
C CYS A 53 -1.93 -13.01 8.81
N THR A 54 -2.43 -12.96 10.03
CA THR A 54 -2.81 -14.16 10.79
C THR A 54 -4.31 -14.27 10.96
N TRP A 55 -4.85 -15.48 10.80
CA TRP A 55 -6.26 -15.81 11.00
C TRP A 55 -6.42 -17.19 11.62
N GLU A 56 -7.51 -17.40 12.36
CA GLU A 56 -7.89 -18.72 12.85
C GLU A 56 -9.02 -19.24 11.98
N GLY A 57 -8.83 -20.45 11.46
CA GLY A 57 -9.84 -21.07 10.61
C GLY A 57 -9.45 -22.46 10.17
N PRO A 58 -10.42 -23.18 9.56
CA PRO A 58 -10.14 -24.46 8.94
C PRO A 58 -9.20 -24.28 7.74
N GLN A 59 -8.40 -25.32 7.46
CA GLN A 59 -7.56 -25.30 6.26
C GLN A 59 -8.45 -25.53 5.04
N ALA A 60 -8.52 -24.53 4.17
CA ALA A 60 -9.13 -24.70 2.85
C ALA A 60 -8.05 -25.19 1.87
N THR A 61 -8.26 -26.36 1.28
CA THR A 61 -7.53 -26.78 0.08
C THR A 61 -8.16 -26.05 -1.09
N VAL A 62 -7.36 -25.34 -1.88
CA VAL A 62 -7.82 -24.65 -3.10
C VAL A 62 -7.31 -25.39 -4.31
N ASP A 63 -8.12 -25.47 -5.36
CA ASP A 63 -7.66 -25.93 -6.66
C ASP A 63 -6.81 -24.86 -7.38
N ALA A 64 -6.26 -25.20 -8.55
CA ALA A 64 -5.48 -24.27 -9.37
C ALA A 64 -6.26 -23.02 -9.82
N SER A 65 -7.58 -23.02 -9.69
CA SER A 65 -8.46 -21.88 -10.00
C SER A 65 -8.82 -21.03 -8.77
N GLY A 66 -8.31 -21.38 -7.59
CA GLY A 66 -8.58 -20.69 -6.32
C GLY A 66 -9.91 -21.09 -5.67
N LYS A 67 -10.59 -22.12 -6.18
CA LYS A 67 -11.85 -22.60 -5.59
C LYS A 67 -11.57 -23.56 -4.44
N VAL A 68 -12.28 -23.37 -3.32
CA VAL A 68 -12.17 -24.23 -2.14
C VAL A 68 -12.74 -25.62 -2.46
N THR A 69 -11.89 -26.64 -2.42
CA THR A 69 -12.21 -28.05 -2.73
C THR A 69 -12.46 -28.88 -1.48
N SER A 70 -11.80 -28.57 -0.38
CA SER A 70 -12.02 -29.21 0.92
C SER A 70 -11.66 -28.28 2.06
N THR A 71 -12.40 -28.38 3.16
CA THR A 71 -12.20 -27.59 4.36
C THR A 71 -11.98 -28.56 5.52
N ASP A 72 -10.79 -28.53 6.12
CA ASP A 72 -10.48 -29.38 7.28
C ASP A 72 -11.38 -29.01 8.47
N LYS A 73 -11.74 -29.97 9.32
CA LYS A 73 -12.55 -29.69 10.53
C LYS A 73 -11.77 -29.00 11.65
N GLU A 74 -10.45 -28.93 11.53
CA GLU A 74 -9.56 -28.46 12.58
C GLU A 74 -9.31 -26.95 12.46
N ILE A 75 -9.67 -26.20 13.50
CA ILE A 75 -9.39 -24.77 13.60
C ILE A 75 -7.96 -24.61 14.10
N LYS A 76 -7.09 -24.04 13.26
CA LYS A 76 -5.71 -23.73 13.61
C LYS A 76 -5.40 -22.27 13.30
N GLU A 77 -4.44 -21.72 14.03
CA GLU A 77 -3.85 -20.44 13.66
C GLU A 77 -3.06 -20.60 12.36
N ARG A 78 -3.33 -19.72 11.41
CA ARG A 78 -2.72 -19.66 10.09
C ARG A 78 -2.10 -18.30 9.87
N SER A 79 -1.06 -18.27 9.06
CA SER A 79 -0.43 -17.04 8.60
C SER A 79 -0.27 -17.07 7.08
N GLY A 80 -0.32 -15.89 6.47
CA GLY A 80 -0.19 -15.72 5.02
C GLY A 80 0.22 -14.31 4.69
N ARG A 81 0.83 -14.13 3.53
CA ARG A 81 1.28 -12.82 3.04
C ARG A 81 0.43 -12.37 1.86
N ILE A 82 -0.10 -11.15 1.96
CA ILE A 82 -0.80 -10.49 0.85
C ILE A 82 0.09 -9.36 0.34
N ASN A 83 0.47 -9.43 -0.94
CA ASN A 83 1.23 -8.38 -1.60
C ASN A 83 0.27 -7.45 -2.34
N PHE A 84 0.43 -6.15 -2.14
CA PHE A 84 -0.33 -5.10 -2.81
C PHE A 84 0.60 -4.29 -3.69
N GLU A 85 0.14 -4.01 -4.89
CA GLU A 85 0.76 -3.10 -5.84
C GLU A 85 -0.07 -1.83 -5.85
N LEU A 86 0.55 -0.70 -5.47
CA LEU A 86 -0.13 0.59 -5.42
C LEU A 86 0.14 1.38 -6.70
N PHE A 87 -0.92 1.96 -7.27
CA PHE A 87 -0.89 2.79 -8.47
C PHE A 87 -0.51 4.24 -8.11
N ASP A 88 0.77 4.48 -7.83
CA ASP A 88 1.30 5.81 -7.52
C ASP A 88 1.31 6.76 -8.74
N ASP A 89 1.20 6.20 -9.94
CA ASP A 89 1.08 6.91 -11.21
C ASP A 89 -0.30 7.57 -11.39
N VAL A 90 -1.37 6.90 -10.96
CA VAL A 90 -2.75 7.40 -11.08
C VAL A 90 -3.22 8.14 -9.83
N VAL A 91 -2.87 7.63 -8.65
CA VAL A 91 -3.33 8.14 -7.35
C VAL A 91 -2.17 8.30 -6.35
N PRO A 92 -1.22 9.22 -6.61
CA PRO A 92 0.00 9.36 -5.80
C PRO A 92 -0.28 9.66 -4.32
N LYS A 93 -1.28 10.53 -4.00
CA LYS A 93 -1.61 10.84 -2.60
C LYS A 93 -2.24 9.64 -1.89
N THR A 94 -3.12 8.94 -2.58
CA THR A 94 -3.78 7.76 -2.00
C THR A 94 -2.77 6.62 -1.79
N ALA A 95 -1.90 6.38 -2.77
CA ALA A 95 -0.82 5.40 -2.68
C ALA A 95 0.17 5.74 -1.57
N GLU A 96 0.59 7.00 -1.44
CA GLU A 96 1.48 7.44 -0.36
C GLU A 96 0.83 7.28 1.01
N ASN A 97 -0.45 7.66 1.16
CA ASN A 97 -1.21 7.45 2.40
C ASN A 97 -1.21 5.98 2.82
N PHE A 98 -1.59 5.09 1.91
CA PHE A 98 -1.62 3.66 2.21
C PHE A 98 -0.22 3.13 2.53
N ARG A 99 0.80 3.51 1.76
CA ARG A 99 2.20 3.09 1.99
C ARG A 99 2.71 3.51 3.36
N ALA A 100 2.51 4.77 3.74
CA ALA A 100 2.97 5.29 5.01
C ALA A 100 2.22 4.67 6.21
N LEU A 101 0.94 4.35 6.05
CA LEU A 101 0.17 3.58 7.03
C LEU A 101 0.65 2.12 7.10
N CYS A 102 1.12 1.54 5.99
CA CYS A 102 1.74 0.22 5.99
C CYS A 102 3.09 0.21 6.71
N THR A 103 3.93 1.24 6.53
CA THR A 103 5.24 1.34 7.19
C THR A 103 5.15 1.75 8.66
N GLY A 104 4.10 2.48 9.03
CA GLY A 104 3.98 3.09 10.35
C GLY A 104 4.95 4.25 10.56
N GLU A 105 5.52 4.82 9.49
CA GLU A 105 6.56 5.87 9.57
C GLU A 105 6.08 7.16 10.27
N LYS A 106 4.76 7.36 10.36
CA LYS A 106 4.13 8.48 11.06
C LYS A 106 3.84 8.19 12.55
N GLY A 107 4.31 7.06 13.07
CA GLY A 107 4.06 6.61 14.45
C GLY A 107 2.71 5.92 14.66
N PHE A 108 1.92 5.76 13.59
CA PHE A 108 0.68 5.01 13.55
C PHE A 108 0.56 4.29 12.20
N GLY A 109 -0.16 3.17 12.16
CA GLY A 109 -0.26 2.37 10.93
C GLY A 109 -1.18 1.16 11.07
N TYR A 110 -1.13 0.27 10.08
CA TYR A 110 -1.96 -0.93 10.02
C TYR A 110 -1.45 -2.10 10.88
N GLN A 111 -0.24 -2.00 11.44
CA GLN A 111 0.27 -2.98 12.38
C GLN A 111 -0.67 -3.14 13.58
N GLY A 112 -1.10 -4.36 13.86
CA GLY A 112 -2.06 -4.69 14.91
C GLY A 112 -3.54 -4.51 14.51
N SER A 113 -3.83 -3.93 13.34
CA SER A 113 -5.21 -3.80 12.86
C SER A 113 -5.80 -5.15 12.46
N LYS A 114 -7.13 -5.19 12.30
CA LYS A 114 -7.92 -6.37 11.91
C LYS A 114 -8.92 -6.02 10.81
N PHE A 115 -9.30 -7.02 10.00
CA PHE A 115 -10.46 -6.88 9.11
C PHE A 115 -11.69 -6.92 9.99
N HIS A 116 -12.30 -5.76 10.21
CA HIS A 116 -13.49 -5.66 11.06
C HIS A 116 -14.76 -6.07 10.31
N ARG A 117 -14.71 -6.12 8.97
CA ARG A 117 -15.82 -6.53 8.13
C ARG A 117 -15.33 -7.41 6.98
N VAL A 118 -15.79 -8.65 6.99
CA VAL A 118 -15.47 -9.68 5.99
C VAL A 118 -16.80 -10.17 5.43
N ILE A 119 -17.07 -9.88 4.15
CA ILE A 119 -18.28 -10.35 3.46
C ILE A 119 -17.84 -11.33 2.37
N PRO A 120 -18.17 -12.63 2.50
CA PRO A 120 -17.91 -13.62 1.47
C PRO A 120 -18.51 -13.16 0.14
N GLU A 121 -17.80 -13.41 -0.96
CA GLU A 121 -18.23 -13.04 -2.32
C GLU A 121 -18.53 -11.54 -2.53
N PHE A 122 -17.93 -10.68 -1.71
CA PHE A 122 -18.05 -9.24 -1.87
C PHE A 122 -16.73 -8.51 -1.63
N MET A 123 -16.36 -8.30 -0.35
CA MET A 123 -15.16 -7.54 -0.01
C MET A 123 -14.65 -7.81 1.42
N LEU A 124 -13.37 -7.54 1.60
CA LEU A 124 -12.65 -7.56 2.86
C LEU A 124 -12.33 -6.12 3.26
N GLN A 125 -12.97 -5.59 4.29
CA GLN A 125 -12.77 -4.22 4.76
C GLN A 125 -11.98 -4.17 6.07
N GLY A 126 -10.94 -3.33 6.07
CA GLY A 126 -9.98 -3.18 7.16
C GLY A 126 -9.42 -1.76 7.24
N GLY A 127 -8.33 -1.59 7.96
CA GLY A 127 -7.62 -0.31 8.05
C GLY A 127 -8.16 0.68 9.08
N ASP A 128 -9.13 0.27 9.90
CA ASP A 128 -9.45 0.96 11.15
C ASP A 128 -8.47 0.49 12.23
N PHE A 129 -7.40 1.26 12.42
CA PHE A 129 -6.38 1.01 13.45
C PHE A 129 -6.61 1.80 14.75
N THR A 130 -7.61 2.70 14.80
CA THR A 130 -7.85 3.51 16.00
C THR A 130 -8.94 2.93 16.88
N ARG A 131 -10.03 2.42 16.28
CA ARG A 131 -11.18 1.83 17.00
C ARG A 131 -11.42 0.37 16.64
N GLY A 132 -10.96 -0.07 15.48
CA GLY A 132 -11.08 -1.45 15.02
C GLY A 132 -12.52 -1.92 14.79
N ASN A 133 -13.46 -0.99 14.58
CA ASN A 133 -14.90 -1.28 14.41
C ASN A 133 -15.51 -0.59 13.18
N GLY A 134 -14.70 0.10 12.36
CA GLY A 134 -15.14 0.81 11.16
C GLY A 134 -15.55 2.26 11.40
N THR A 135 -15.50 2.77 12.64
CA THR A 135 -15.79 4.19 12.94
C THR A 135 -14.53 5.04 13.08
N GLY A 136 -13.36 4.39 13.08
CA GLY A 136 -12.08 5.04 13.26
C GLY A 136 -11.26 5.15 11.97
N GLY A 137 -9.95 5.29 12.17
CA GLY A 137 -8.99 5.56 11.11
C GLY A 137 -8.69 7.05 10.92
N LYS A 138 -7.49 7.33 10.43
CA LYS A 138 -7.04 8.66 10.02
C LYS A 138 -5.98 8.54 8.93
N SER A 139 -5.95 9.50 8.03
CA SER A 139 -4.92 9.55 6.99
C SER A 139 -3.60 10.12 7.53
N ILE A 140 -2.54 10.02 6.73
CA ILE A 140 -1.26 10.70 7.02
C ILE A 140 -1.35 12.23 6.86
N TYR A 141 -2.40 12.72 6.22
CA TYR A 141 -2.62 14.14 5.92
C TYR A 141 -3.59 14.82 6.92
N GLY A 142 -4.17 14.07 7.85
CA GLY A 142 -5.19 14.54 8.80
C GLY A 142 -6.32 13.53 9.00
N GLU A 143 -7.47 13.95 9.53
CA GLU A 143 -8.62 13.06 9.71
C GLU A 143 -9.14 12.50 8.38
N LYS A 144 -9.28 13.36 7.37
CA LYS A 144 -9.82 13.02 6.05
C LYS A 144 -9.07 13.74 4.93
N PHE A 145 -9.06 13.15 3.73
CA PHE A 145 -8.50 13.77 2.52
C PHE A 145 -9.42 13.59 1.31
N PRO A 146 -9.36 14.50 0.31
CA PRO A 146 -10.23 14.48 -0.85
C PRO A 146 -9.96 13.30 -1.79
N ASP A 147 -10.95 12.93 -2.58
CA ASP A 147 -10.83 11.91 -3.63
C ASP A 147 -9.90 12.42 -4.74
N GLU A 148 -8.93 11.61 -5.14
CA GLU A 148 -7.92 12.01 -6.12
C GLU A 148 -8.38 11.72 -7.55
N ASN A 149 -8.90 10.52 -7.79
CA ASN A 149 -9.43 10.13 -9.08
C ASN A 149 -10.38 8.93 -8.99
N PHE A 150 -11.35 8.86 -9.90
CA PHE A 150 -12.26 7.71 -10.08
C PHE A 150 -11.99 6.95 -11.39
N LYS A 151 -10.79 7.10 -11.97
CA LYS A 151 -10.45 6.51 -13.28
C LYS A 151 -10.37 4.98 -13.29
N LEU A 152 -10.19 4.34 -12.14
CA LEU A 152 -10.03 2.90 -12.04
C LEU A 152 -11.35 2.25 -11.65
N ALA A 153 -11.96 1.55 -12.60
CA ALA A 153 -13.17 0.75 -12.38
C ALA A 153 -12.86 -0.55 -11.63
N HIS A 154 -13.78 -1.00 -10.79
CA HIS A 154 -13.71 -2.25 -10.02
C HIS A 154 -14.10 -3.46 -10.88
N ASN A 155 -13.43 -3.59 -12.03
CA ASN A 155 -13.73 -4.59 -13.05
C ASN A 155 -13.06 -5.96 -12.81
N LYS A 156 -12.26 -6.09 -11.74
CA LYS A 156 -11.53 -7.31 -11.40
C LYS A 156 -11.62 -7.62 -9.91
N PRO A 157 -11.58 -8.90 -9.52
CA PRO A 157 -11.40 -9.28 -8.12
C PRO A 157 -9.99 -8.89 -7.66
N PHE A 158 -9.81 -8.79 -6.34
CA PHE A 158 -8.56 -8.45 -5.66
C PHE A 158 -8.07 -7.02 -5.89
N LEU A 159 -8.98 -6.10 -6.19
CA LEU A 159 -8.66 -4.67 -6.27
C LEU A 159 -8.71 -4.04 -4.87
N LEU A 160 -7.69 -3.25 -4.56
CA LEU A 160 -7.60 -2.45 -3.35
C LEU A 160 -8.27 -1.09 -3.60
N SER A 161 -9.20 -0.70 -2.73
CA SER A 161 -9.91 0.57 -2.82
C SER A 161 -10.10 1.20 -1.44
N MET A 162 -10.21 2.53 -1.41
CA MET A 162 -10.39 3.28 -0.17
C MET A 162 -11.85 3.22 0.28
N ALA A 163 -12.08 2.91 1.54
CA ALA A 163 -13.40 3.03 2.13
C ALA A 163 -13.62 4.49 2.56
N ASN A 164 -14.72 5.08 2.11
CA ASN A 164 -15.13 6.44 2.47
C ASN A 164 -16.57 6.42 3.02
N ALA A 165 -16.97 7.52 3.66
CA ALA A 165 -18.31 7.76 4.20
C ALA A 165 -19.01 8.91 3.46
N GLY A 166 -18.79 8.98 2.14
CA GLY A 166 -19.23 10.07 1.26
C GLY A 166 -18.07 10.79 0.55
N PRO A 167 -18.38 11.72 -0.37
CA PRO A 167 -17.36 12.42 -1.17
C PRO A 167 -16.30 13.11 -0.30
N ASN A 168 -15.03 12.96 -0.68
CA ASN A 168 -13.87 13.59 -0.02
C ASN A 168 -13.66 13.19 1.46
N THR A 169 -14.06 11.98 1.84
CA THR A 169 -13.92 11.49 3.22
C THR A 169 -12.95 10.32 3.38
N ASN A 170 -11.93 10.24 2.52
CA ASN A 170 -10.93 9.18 2.60
C ASN A 170 -10.11 9.30 3.88
N GLY A 171 -9.88 8.18 4.55
CA GLY A 171 -9.11 8.11 5.80
C GLY A 171 -7.99 7.08 5.71
N SER A 172 -8.08 6.05 6.55
CA SER A 172 -7.19 4.88 6.48
C SER A 172 -7.90 3.58 6.17
N GLN A 173 -9.23 3.57 6.16
CA GLN A 173 -9.97 2.36 5.89
C GLN A 173 -9.87 2.01 4.41
N PHE A 174 -9.74 0.73 4.13
CA PHE A 174 -9.64 0.19 2.79
C PHE A 174 -10.48 -1.07 2.69
N PHE A 175 -10.85 -1.43 1.47
CA PHE A 175 -11.42 -2.72 1.17
C PHE A 175 -10.72 -3.39 0.00
N VAL A 176 -10.69 -4.72 0.03
CA VAL A 176 -10.22 -5.56 -1.06
C VAL A 176 -11.42 -6.30 -1.63
N THR A 177 -11.70 -6.11 -2.92
CA THR A 177 -12.80 -6.82 -3.59
C THR A 177 -12.44 -8.30 -3.74
N THR A 178 -13.39 -9.21 -3.52
CA THR A 178 -13.20 -10.64 -3.80
C THR A 178 -13.92 -11.10 -5.07
N VAL A 179 -14.84 -10.27 -5.57
CA VAL A 179 -15.56 -10.43 -6.82
C VAL A 179 -15.51 -9.15 -7.64
N VAL A 180 -15.98 -9.19 -8.88
CA VAL A 180 -16.20 -7.99 -9.68
C VAL A 180 -17.38 -7.22 -9.09
N THR A 181 -17.13 -6.00 -8.62
CA THR A 181 -18.15 -5.14 -7.99
C THR A 181 -18.36 -3.88 -8.83
N SER A 182 -18.79 -4.04 -10.08
CA SER A 182 -18.96 -2.95 -11.04
C SER A 182 -20.00 -1.90 -10.63
N TRP A 183 -20.86 -2.21 -9.66
CA TRP A 183 -21.84 -1.26 -9.10
C TRP A 183 -21.25 -0.30 -8.06
N LEU A 184 -19.98 -0.49 -7.66
CA LEU A 184 -19.25 0.46 -6.80
C LEU A 184 -18.49 1.51 -7.61
N ASP A 185 -18.56 1.44 -8.94
CA ASP A 185 -17.98 2.46 -9.82
C ASP A 185 -18.83 3.73 -9.73
N GLY A 186 -18.20 4.80 -9.23
CA GLY A 186 -18.80 6.12 -8.98
C GLY A 186 -18.66 7.06 -10.16
#